data_AF-A0A4U0H3D4-F1
#
_entry.id   AF-A0A4U0H3D4-F1
#
_cell.length_a   1.000
_cell.length_b   1.000
_cell.length_c   1.000
_cell.angle_alpha   90.00
_cell.angle_beta   90.00
_cell.angle_gamma   90.00
#
_symmetry.space_group_name_H-M   'P 1'
#
loop_
_entity.id
_entity.type
_entity.pdbx_description
1 polymer ?
#
loop_
_entity_poly.entity_id
_entity_poly.type
_entity_poly.pdbx_seq_one_letter_code
_entity_poly.pdbx_strand_id
1 'polypeptide(L)'
;MLKRIRQRFSGARAPKAQPAGGVRERLAFSAELPLGQDAPLWRVQLHMVTEPQADGERTRLRAHIQTNFASALRPALAPRADTDRPALSHTSSGTGLSLVQRAGGVAQRVAQHALEIPGVRALAEPLLQLDLNTWIEIQSSTASLSEGSHQLLPQADKLARLGIVPKRALDQPMAETWSGDGPDGFAQVSVLQIEKRHLPDRLREMLGEQPFSLAAAIVNTAQQK
;
A
#
# COMPACT_ATOMS: atom_id res chain seq x y z
N MET A 1 9.96 -22.83 -20.62
CA MET A 1 8.98 -21.93 -21.26
C MET A 1 8.69 -20.76 -20.33
N LEU A 2 9.47 -19.68 -20.45
CA LEU A 2 9.30 -18.44 -19.69
C LEU A 2 8.82 -17.36 -20.67
N LYS A 3 7.60 -16.84 -20.51
CA LYS A 3 7.13 -15.63 -21.20
C LYS A 3 5.77 -15.16 -20.65
N ARG A 4 5.79 -14.00 -19.97
CA ARG A 4 4.91 -12.81 -20.15
C ARG A 4 4.68 -12.08 -18.83
N ILE A 5 5.61 -11.20 -18.48
CA ILE A 5 5.35 -10.04 -17.62
C ILE A 5 4.73 -8.97 -18.54
N ARG A 6 3.48 -8.60 -18.30
CA ARG A 6 2.81 -7.49 -18.99
C ARG A 6 3.16 -6.19 -18.26
N GLN A 7 4.19 -5.49 -18.72
CA GLN A 7 4.38 -4.07 -18.42
C GLN A 7 3.35 -3.28 -19.25
N ARG A 8 2.32 -2.72 -18.60
CA ARG A 8 1.47 -1.70 -19.23
C ARG A 8 2.10 -0.34 -18.98
N PHE A 9 2.92 0.12 -19.92
CA PHE A 9 3.21 1.54 -20.07
C PHE A 9 1.98 2.24 -20.67
N SER A 10 1.16 2.89 -19.85
CA SER A 10 0.21 3.88 -20.35
C SER A 10 0.95 5.20 -20.52
N GLY A 11 1.21 5.53 -21.80
CA GLY A 11 1.93 6.71 -22.22
C GLY A 11 1.25 8.04 -21.86
N ALA A 12 2.10 9.05 -21.86
CA ALA A 12 1.86 10.46 -21.61
C ALA A 12 0.59 11.01 -22.25
N ARG A 13 -0.22 11.71 -21.44
CA ARG A 13 -1.08 12.81 -21.90
C ARG A 13 -0.52 14.10 -21.31
N ALA A 14 0.32 14.77 -22.09
CA ALA A 14 0.80 16.11 -21.79
C ALA A 14 -0.35 17.13 -21.86
N PRO A 15 -0.44 18.09 -20.92
CA PRO A 15 -1.03 19.38 -21.22
C PRO A 15 0.09 20.43 -21.35
N LYS A 16 0.11 21.05 -22.53
CA LYS A 16 0.42 22.46 -22.83
C LYS A 16 1.56 23.14 -22.04
N ALA A 17 2.63 23.46 -22.76
CA ALA A 17 3.83 24.14 -22.29
C ALA A 17 3.61 25.59 -21.82
N GLN A 18 4.22 25.95 -20.67
CA GLN A 18 4.99 27.20 -20.36
C GLN A 18 5.24 27.32 -18.84
N PRO A 19 6.27 28.05 -18.36
CA PRO A 19 7.66 28.21 -18.84
C PRO A 19 8.68 27.64 -17.81
N ALA A 20 9.98 27.84 -18.05
CA ALA A 20 11.13 27.24 -17.37
C ALA A 20 11.09 27.21 -15.82
N GLY A 21 11.18 26.00 -15.26
CA GLY A 21 11.31 25.71 -13.83
C GLY A 21 11.37 24.19 -13.67
N GLY A 22 12.29 23.70 -12.83
CA GLY A 22 12.81 22.32 -12.85
C GLY A 22 11.77 21.20 -13.05
N VAL A 23 12.15 20.20 -13.84
CA VAL A 23 11.28 19.10 -14.26
C VAL A 23 10.85 18.27 -13.04
N ARG A 24 9.56 18.27 -12.75
CA ARG A 24 8.96 17.42 -11.71
C ARG A 24 8.93 15.96 -12.19
N GLU A 25 9.69 15.10 -11.51
CA GLU A 25 9.69 13.67 -11.80
C GLU A 25 8.55 12.95 -11.08
N ARG A 26 7.89 12.04 -11.78
CA ARG A 26 6.78 11.24 -11.24
C ARG A 26 6.93 9.79 -11.66
N LEU A 27 6.89 8.88 -10.69
CA LEU A 27 6.84 7.44 -10.91
C LEU A 27 5.58 6.87 -10.26
N ALA A 28 4.89 5.98 -10.98
CA ALA A 28 3.73 5.27 -10.46
C ALA A 28 3.85 3.79 -10.81
N PHE A 29 3.62 2.94 -9.82
CA PHE A 29 3.62 1.49 -9.93
C PHE A 29 2.36 0.93 -9.28
N SER A 30 1.74 -0.07 -9.91
CA SER A 30 0.58 -0.77 -9.37
C SER A 30 0.67 -2.25 -9.70
N ALA A 31 0.45 -3.09 -8.68
CA ALA A 31 0.39 -4.53 -8.79
C ALA A 31 -0.85 -5.05 -8.04
N GLU A 32 -1.51 -6.05 -8.62
CA GLU A 32 -2.69 -6.67 -8.01
C GLU A 32 -2.68 -8.18 -8.26
N LEU A 33 -3.14 -8.94 -7.28
CA LEU A 33 -3.37 -10.38 -7.39
C LEU A 33 -4.88 -10.64 -7.37
N PRO A 34 -5.50 -10.89 -8.53
CA PRO A 34 -6.94 -11.17 -8.60
C PRO A 34 -7.25 -12.58 -8.07
N LEU A 35 -8.37 -12.71 -7.33
CA LEU A 35 -8.92 -14.01 -6.93
C LEU A 35 -10.45 -13.95 -7.07
N GLY A 36 -11.01 -14.74 -8.00
CA GLY A 36 -12.44 -14.66 -8.33
C GLY A 36 -12.84 -13.43 -9.15
N GLN A 37 -14.11 -13.03 -9.09
CA GLN A 37 -14.67 -11.93 -9.90
C GLN A 37 -14.82 -10.59 -9.14
N ASP A 38 -14.90 -10.60 -7.81
CA ASP A 38 -15.44 -9.44 -7.06
C ASP A 38 -14.38 -8.56 -6.36
N ALA A 39 -13.23 -9.10 -5.93
CA ALA A 39 -12.17 -8.29 -5.31
C ALA A 39 -10.77 -8.92 -5.46
N PRO A 40 -9.70 -8.12 -5.64
CA PRO A 40 -8.35 -8.65 -5.62
C PRO A 40 -7.99 -9.13 -4.21
N LEU A 41 -7.27 -10.24 -4.11
CA LEU A 41 -6.76 -10.76 -2.84
C LEU A 41 -5.81 -9.75 -2.18
N TRP A 42 -4.98 -9.14 -3.01
CA TRP A 42 -4.01 -8.14 -2.61
C TRP A 42 -3.78 -7.12 -3.71
N ARG A 43 -3.53 -5.87 -3.31
CA ARG A 43 -3.22 -4.74 -4.19
C ARG A 43 -2.13 -3.87 -3.56
N VAL A 44 -1.16 -3.47 -4.37
CA VAL A 44 -0.16 -2.47 -4.01
C VAL A 44 -0.10 -1.37 -5.05
N GLN A 45 -0.14 -0.14 -4.57
CA GLN A 45 0.03 1.07 -5.36
C GLN A 45 1.18 1.87 -4.76
N LEU A 46 2.09 2.34 -5.60
CA LEU A 46 3.23 3.15 -5.21
C LEU A 46 3.30 4.37 -6.12
N HIS A 47 3.39 5.54 -5.53
CA HIS A 47 3.47 6.83 -6.21
C HIS A 47 4.64 7.61 -5.62
N MET A 48 5.60 7.96 -6.45
CA MET A 48 6.72 8.79 -6.09
C MET A 48 6.68 10.08 -6.91
N VAL A 49 6.91 11.20 -6.24
CA VAL A 49 7.00 12.51 -6.86
C VAL A 49 8.22 13.22 -6.31
N THR A 50 9.09 13.70 -7.18
CA THR A 50 10.22 14.56 -6.81
C THR A 50 10.00 15.95 -7.41
N GLU A 51 10.08 16.96 -6.56
CA GLU A 51 9.87 18.37 -6.89
C GLU A 51 11.13 19.15 -6.52
N PRO A 52 11.77 19.85 -7.48
CA PRO A 52 12.87 20.73 -7.16
C PRO A 52 12.37 21.92 -6.33
N GLN A 53 13.20 22.36 -5.40
CA GLN A 53 13.03 23.54 -4.55
C GLN A 53 14.23 24.48 -4.78
N ALA A 54 14.14 25.73 -4.30
CA ALA A 54 15.16 26.74 -4.58
C ALA A 54 16.59 26.34 -4.16
N ASP A 55 16.72 25.59 -3.07
CA ASP A 55 17.98 25.20 -2.44
C ASP A 55 18.11 23.67 -2.24
N GLY A 56 17.27 22.87 -2.88
CA GLY A 56 17.28 21.42 -2.74
C GLY A 56 16.14 20.74 -3.46
N GLU A 57 15.77 19.54 -3.03
CA GLU A 57 14.67 18.77 -3.61
C GLU A 57 13.72 18.31 -2.52
N ARG A 58 12.48 18.03 -2.92
CA ARG A 58 11.48 17.39 -2.08
C ARG A 58 10.97 16.14 -2.78
N THR A 59 11.11 15.00 -2.13
CA THR A 59 10.59 13.73 -2.60
C THR A 59 9.43 13.28 -1.73
N ARG A 60 8.35 12.87 -2.37
CA ARG A 60 7.15 12.31 -1.72
C ARG A 60 6.88 10.94 -2.29
N LEU A 61 6.97 9.93 -1.43
CA LEU A 61 6.60 8.55 -1.71
C LEU A 61 5.28 8.23 -1.00
N ARG A 62 4.32 7.68 -1.73
CA ARG A 62 3.09 7.13 -1.18
C ARG A 62 2.97 5.68 -1.59
N ALA A 63 2.82 4.79 -0.64
CA ALA A 63 2.45 3.41 -0.87
C ALA A 63 1.08 3.13 -0.23
N HIS A 64 0.27 2.37 -0.94
CA HIS A 64 -1.00 1.87 -0.44
C HIS A 64 -1.03 0.37 -0.67
N ILE A 65 -1.17 -0.38 0.40
CA ILE A 65 -1.17 -1.84 0.44
C ILE A 65 -2.54 -2.25 0.97
N GLN A 66 -3.25 -3.07 0.22
CA GLN A 66 -4.56 -3.59 0.63
C GLN A 66 -4.54 -5.11 0.50
N THR A 67 -5.04 -5.78 1.52
CA THR A 67 -5.31 -7.23 1.52
C THR A 67 -6.78 -7.44 1.86
N ASN A 68 -7.48 -8.21 1.05
CA ASN A 68 -8.88 -8.55 1.25
C ASN A 68 -9.01 -10.04 1.60
N PHE A 69 -8.23 -10.52 2.58
CA PHE A 69 -8.18 -11.95 2.87
C PHE A 69 -9.51 -12.48 3.39
N ALA A 70 -10.15 -11.78 4.33
CA ALA A 70 -11.44 -12.22 4.85
C ALA A 70 -12.51 -12.14 3.77
N SER A 71 -12.58 -11.04 3.03
CA SER A 71 -13.61 -10.83 2.01
C SER A 71 -13.44 -11.69 0.75
N ALA A 72 -12.21 -11.99 0.32
CA ALA A 72 -11.96 -12.76 -0.91
C ALA A 72 -11.83 -14.26 -0.68
N LEU A 73 -11.23 -14.71 0.43
CA LEU A 73 -10.99 -16.13 0.67
C LEU A 73 -12.11 -16.83 1.44
N ARG A 74 -12.83 -16.16 2.37
CA ARG A 74 -13.93 -16.86 3.08
C ARG A 74 -15.04 -17.37 2.16
N PRO A 75 -15.55 -16.60 1.17
CA PRO A 75 -16.55 -17.13 0.24
C PRO A 75 -16.00 -18.26 -0.65
N ALA A 76 -14.70 -18.23 -0.96
CA ALA A 76 -14.03 -19.25 -1.76
C ALA A 76 -13.69 -20.54 -0.96
N LEU A 77 -13.59 -20.43 0.37
CA LEU A 77 -13.30 -21.54 1.28
C LEU A 77 -14.54 -22.10 1.96
N ALA A 78 -15.65 -21.35 1.96
CA ALA A 78 -16.94 -21.87 2.40
C ALA A 78 -17.21 -23.18 1.62
N PRO A 79 -17.49 -24.29 2.31
CA PRO A 79 -17.87 -25.52 1.62
C PRO A 79 -19.04 -25.15 0.73
N ARG A 80 -18.83 -25.33 -0.57
CA ARG A 80 -19.89 -25.17 -1.56
C ARG A 80 -20.98 -26.12 -1.07
N ALA A 81 -22.03 -25.59 -0.44
CA ALA A 81 -23.19 -26.40 -0.13
C ALA A 81 -23.53 -27.08 -1.44
N ASP A 82 -23.57 -28.41 -1.43
CA ASP A 82 -24.12 -29.21 -2.51
C ASP A 82 -25.57 -28.75 -2.66
N THR A 83 -25.77 -27.64 -3.37
CA THR A 83 -27.00 -27.41 -4.09
C THR A 83 -26.94 -28.43 -5.20
N ASP A 84 -27.53 -29.57 -4.87
CA ASP A 84 -28.20 -30.50 -5.76
C ASP A 84 -28.98 -29.69 -6.81
N ARG A 85 -28.26 -29.19 -7.80
CA ARG A 85 -28.79 -28.41 -8.90
C ARG A 85 -28.87 -29.41 -10.04
N PRO A 86 -30.09 -29.84 -10.43
CA PRO A 86 -30.23 -30.82 -11.49
C PRO A 86 -29.50 -30.31 -12.73
N ALA A 87 -28.64 -31.17 -13.28
CA ALA A 87 -27.92 -30.90 -14.51
C ALA A 87 -28.94 -30.54 -15.60
N LEU A 88 -29.01 -29.25 -15.96
CA LEU A 88 -29.81 -28.81 -17.08
C LEU A 88 -29.18 -29.37 -18.35
N SER A 89 -29.97 -30.21 -18.99
CA SER A 89 -29.76 -30.91 -20.24
C SER A 89 -29.29 -29.99 -21.38
N HIS A 90 -28.45 -30.57 -22.23
CA HIS A 90 -27.89 -30.02 -23.46
C HIS A 90 -28.92 -29.29 -24.35
N THR A 91 -28.72 -27.98 -24.57
CA THR A 91 -29.06 -27.33 -25.84
C THR A 91 -28.12 -26.16 -26.14
N SER A 92 -27.61 -26.15 -27.38
CA SER A 92 -27.21 -24.99 -28.19
C SER A 92 -26.14 -24.00 -27.68
N SER A 93 -24.97 -24.12 -28.31
CA SER A 93 -24.19 -23.03 -28.94
C SER A 93 -23.85 -21.76 -28.14
N GLY A 94 -22.55 -21.64 -27.83
CA GLY A 94 -21.81 -20.38 -27.90
C GLY A 94 -21.78 -19.54 -26.62
N THR A 95 -20.67 -19.60 -25.89
CA THR A 95 -19.90 -18.43 -25.40
C THR A 95 -18.71 -18.93 -24.59
N GLY A 96 -17.51 -18.43 -24.89
CA GLY A 96 -16.28 -18.83 -24.22
C GLY A 96 -16.37 -18.56 -22.73
N LEU A 97 -16.32 -19.63 -21.93
CA LEU A 97 -16.06 -19.56 -20.49
C LEU A 97 -14.80 -18.73 -20.27
N SER A 98 -14.99 -17.52 -19.77
CA SER A 98 -13.96 -16.51 -19.56
C SER A 98 -12.78 -17.13 -18.80
N LEU A 99 -11.55 -16.94 -19.31
CA LEU A 99 -10.29 -17.34 -18.67
C LEU A 99 -10.23 -16.97 -17.17
N VAL A 100 -10.99 -15.96 -16.75
CA VAL A 100 -11.16 -15.53 -15.35
C VAL A 100 -11.83 -16.60 -14.49
N GLN A 101 -12.87 -17.28 -14.99
CA GLN A 101 -13.55 -18.37 -14.26
C GLN A 101 -12.65 -19.62 -14.12
N ARG A 102 -11.80 -19.90 -15.12
CA ARG A 102 -10.85 -21.03 -15.07
C ARG A 102 -9.66 -20.74 -14.16
N ALA A 103 -9.15 -19.50 -14.15
CA ALA A 103 -8.06 -19.09 -13.26
C ALA A 103 -8.50 -19.06 -11.78
N GLY A 104 -9.74 -18.62 -11.50
CA GLY A 104 -10.31 -18.63 -10.15
C GLY A 104 -10.36 -20.04 -9.54
N GLY A 105 -10.78 -21.05 -10.30
CA GLY A 105 -10.90 -22.43 -9.82
C GLY A 105 -9.56 -23.16 -9.57
N VAL A 106 -8.46 -22.71 -10.20
CA VAL A 106 -7.10 -23.25 -9.94
C VAL A 106 -6.50 -22.56 -8.71
N ALA A 107 -6.62 -21.24 -8.60
CA ALA A 107 -6.19 -20.49 -7.43
C ALA A 107 -6.91 -20.98 -6.16
N GLN A 108 -8.20 -21.29 -6.25
CA GLN A 108 -9.02 -21.82 -5.16
C GLN A 108 -8.53 -23.20 -4.70
N ARG A 109 -8.21 -24.13 -5.62
CA ARG A 109 -7.67 -25.46 -5.28
C ARG A 109 -6.28 -25.39 -4.65
N VAL A 110 -5.41 -24.51 -5.15
CA VAL A 110 -4.08 -24.31 -4.57
C VAL A 110 -4.17 -23.68 -3.18
N ALA A 111 -5.08 -22.72 -2.98
CA ALA A 111 -5.33 -22.13 -1.67
C ALA A 111 -5.90 -23.16 -0.68
N GLN A 112 -6.83 -24.01 -1.11
CA GLN A 112 -7.37 -25.10 -0.30
C GLN A 112 -6.28 -26.09 0.13
N HIS A 113 -5.46 -26.58 -0.81
CA HIS A 113 -4.34 -27.47 -0.48
C HIS A 113 -3.27 -26.81 0.40
N ALA A 114 -3.00 -25.51 0.22
CA ALA A 114 -2.06 -24.80 1.08
C ALA A 114 -2.57 -24.69 2.53
N LEU A 115 -3.88 -24.54 2.73
CA LEU A 115 -4.53 -24.46 4.05
C LEU A 115 -4.75 -25.82 4.72
N GLU A 116 -4.57 -26.94 3.99
CA GLU A 116 -4.53 -28.28 4.57
C GLU A 116 -3.22 -28.55 5.34
N ILE A 117 -2.18 -27.73 5.13
CA ILE A 117 -0.91 -27.83 5.87
C ILE A 117 -1.07 -27.15 7.25
N PRO A 118 -0.94 -27.87 8.38
CA PRO A 118 -1.23 -27.34 9.71
C PRO A 118 -0.44 -26.08 10.08
N GLY A 119 0.82 -25.98 9.66
CA GLY A 119 1.68 -24.81 9.91
C GLY A 119 1.30 -23.58 9.08
N VAL A 120 0.83 -23.78 7.84
CA VAL A 120 0.33 -22.69 7.00
C VAL A 120 -1.02 -22.22 7.50
N ARG A 121 -1.89 -23.15 7.91
CA ARG A 121 -3.18 -22.85 8.52
C ARG A 121 -3.03 -22.00 9.78
N ALA A 122 -2.17 -22.38 10.73
CA ALA A 122 -1.98 -21.63 11.97
C ALA A 122 -1.54 -20.17 11.74
N LEU A 123 -0.77 -19.91 10.69
CA LEU A 123 -0.32 -18.56 10.31
C LEU A 123 -1.37 -17.80 9.47
N ALA A 124 -2.12 -18.51 8.64
CA ALA A 124 -3.12 -17.92 7.75
C ALA A 124 -4.45 -17.63 8.46
N GLU A 125 -4.89 -18.48 9.38
CA GLU A 125 -6.18 -18.39 10.08
C GLU A 125 -6.45 -17.01 10.72
N PRO A 126 -5.49 -16.36 11.42
CA PRO A 126 -5.71 -14.98 11.90
C PRO A 126 -5.76 -13.94 10.76
N LEU A 127 -4.99 -14.13 9.68
CA LEU A 127 -4.98 -13.22 8.53
C LEU A 127 -6.25 -13.36 7.67
N LEU A 128 -6.85 -14.55 7.64
CA LEU A 128 -8.11 -14.84 6.94
C LEU A 128 -9.35 -14.24 7.62
N GLN A 129 -9.19 -13.65 8.82
CA GLN A 129 -10.27 -12.97 9.54
C GLN A 129 -10.24 -11.47 9.34
N LEU A 130 -9.16 -10.93 8.75
CA LEU A 130 -8.92 -9.50 8.67
C LEU A 130 -8.75 -9.04 7.22
N ASP A 131 -9.41 -7.94 6.90
CA ASP A 131 -9.06 -7.12 5.75
C ASP A 131 -8.15 -5.98 6.22
N LEU A 132 -6.89 -5.99 5.77
CA LEU A 132 -5.88 -4.98 6.13
C LEU A 132 -5.77 -3.92 5.04
N ASN A 133 -5.71 -2.66 5.44
CA ASN A 133 -5.40 -1.53 4.58
C ASN A 133 -4.29 -0.70 5.22
N THR A 134 -3.16 -0.60 4.53
CA THR A 134 -1.99 0.13 5.01
C THR A 134 -1.63 1.25 4.03
N TRP A 135 -1.60 2.47 4.53
CA TRP A 135 -1.11 3.65 3.84
C TRP A 135 0.24 4.04 4.43
N ILE A 136 1.25 4.14 3.57
CA ILE A 136 2.58 4.60 3.95
C ILE A 136 2.85 5.86 3.14
N GLU A 137 3.10 6.97 3.81
CA GLU A 137 3.51 8.20 3.16
C GLU A 137 4.85 8.64 3.75
N ILE A 138 5.86 8.77 2.89
CA ILE A 138 7.20 9.22 3.25
C ILE A 138 7.48 10.50 2.47
N GLN A 139 7.96 11.51 3.17
CA GLN A 139 8.41 12.76 2.60
C GLN A 139 9.83 13.02 3.05
N SER A 140 10.71 13.28 2.11
CA SER A 140 12.07 13.71 2.38
C SER A 140 12.35 15.02 1.67
N SER A 141 13.21 15.83 2.26
CA SER A 141 13.68 17.03 1.61
C SER A 141 15.13 17.30 1.94
N THR A 142 15.84 17.79 0.93
CA THR A 142 17.19 18.33 1.05
C THR A 142 17.23 19.85 0.91
N ALA A 143 16.06 20.50 0.97
CA ALA A 143 15.91 21.94 1.04
C ALA A 143 15.96 22.39 2.50
N SER A 144 16.28 23.65 2.74
CA SER A 144 16.25 24.24 4.08
C SER A 144 14.80 24.39 4.53
N LEU A 145 14.44 23.75 5.65
CA LEU A 145 13.10 23.79 6.22
C LEU A 145 13.15 24.52 7.56
N SER A 146 12.26 25.50 7.76
CA SER A 146 12.21 26.30 8.99
C SER A 146 11.81 25.48 10.21
N GLU A 147 11.01 24.43 10.03
CA GLU A 147 10.58 23.52 11.10
C GLU A 147 11.15 22.10 10.92
N GLY A 148 12.19 21.95 10.10
CA GLY A 148 12.84 20.67 9.84
C GLY A 148 11.88 19.61 9.32
N SER A 149 12.02 18.40 9.85
CA SER A 149 11.18 17.24 9.48
C SER A 149 9.70 17.41 9.82
N HIS A 150 9.37 18.25 10.81
CA HIS A 150 7.98 18.48 11.20
C HIS A 150 7.14 19.13 10.09
N GLN A 151 7.76 19.99 9.27
CA GLN A 151 7.12 20.61 8.11
C GLN A 151 6.77 19.60 7.00
N LEU A 152 7.38 18.41 7.04
CA LEU A 152 7.16 17.34 6.07
C LEU A 152 6.06 16.37 6.51
N LEU A 153 5.44 16.56 7.67
CA LEU A 153 4.43 15.65 8.20
C LEU A 153 3.29 15.42 7.19
N PRO A 154 3.09 14.18 6.73
CA PRO A 154 1.98 13.83 5.86
C PRO A 154 0.63 14.14 6.49
N GLN A 155 -0.21 14.89 5.78
CA GLN A 155 -1.61 15.11 6.15
C GLN A 155 -1.79 15.65 7.59
N ALA A 156 -0.87 16.52 8.05
CA ALA A 156 -0.86 17.08 9.39
C ALA A 156 -2.23 17.63 9.83
N ASP A 157 -2.97 18.32 8.96
CA ASP A 157 -4.31 18.82 9.25
C ASP A 157 -5.31 17.71 9.59
N LYS A 158 -5.23 16.56 8.91
CA LYS A 158 -6.12 15.42 9.18
C LYS A 158 -5.73 14.72 10.48
N LEU A 159 -4.44 14.60 10.76
CA LEU A 159 -3.95 14.07 12.03
C LEU A 159 -4.42 14.94 13.19
N ALA A 160 -4.29 16.27 13.07
CA ALA A 160 -4.75 17.21 14.09
C ALA A 160 -6.26 17.12 14.35
N ARG A 161 -7.08 16.91 13.32
CA ARG A 161 -8.53 16.67 13.47
C ARG A 161 -8.86 15.38 14.23
N LEU A 162 -7.96 14.40 14.23
CA LEU A 162 -8.08 13.17 15.02
C LEU A 162 -7.47 13.31 16.42
N GLY A 163 -7.06 14.52 16.82
CA GLY A 163 -6.36 14.75 18.09
C GLY A 163 -4.91 14.25 18.10
N ILE A 164 -4.37 13.87 16.93
CA ILE A 164 -3.01 13.38 16.77
C ILE A 164 -2.11 14.57 16.42
N VAL A 165 -1.32 15.01 17.39
CA VAL A 165 -0.34 16.09 17.21
C VAL A 165 1.05 15.56 17.53
N PRO A 166 1.81 15.10 16.52
CA PRO A 166 3.15 14.57 16.75
C PRO A 166 4.09 15.64 17.31
N LYS A 167 4.93 15.26 18.25
CA LYS A 167 5.99 16.14 18.77
C LYS A 167 7.06 16.38 17.70
N ARG A 168 7.77 17.49 17.81
CA ARG A 168 8.91 17.79 16.93
C ARG A 168 10.10 16.89 17.28
N ALA A 169 10.82 16.44 16.27
CA ALA A 169 12.11 15.78 16.49
C ALA A 169 13.14 16.81 16.96
N LEU A 170 13.63 16.67 18.18
CA LEU A 170 14.69 17.51 18.75
C LEU A 170 16.02 16.78 18.61
N ASP A 171 16.74 16.47 19.70
CA ASP A 171 18.07 15.85 19.61
C ASP A 171 18.05 14.37 19.19
N GLN A 172 16.86 13.74 19.24
CA GLN A 172 16.66 12.34 18.90
C GLN A 172 15.62 12.21 17.79
N PRO A 173 15.71 11.16 16.94
CA PRO A 173 14.65 10.84 16.00
C PRO A 173 13.35 10.59 16.77
N MET A 174 12.23 11.09 16.23
CA MET A 174 10.92 10.98 16.87
C MET A 174 10.12 9.88 16.21
N ALA A 175 9.60 8.94 17.01
CA ALA A 175 8.64 7.94 16.58
C ALA A 175 7.48 7.88 17.58
N GLU A 176 6.26 8.16 17.10
CA GLU A 176 5.05 8.14 17.94
C GLU A 176 3.99 7.27 17.27
N THR A 177 3.22 6.56 18.08
CA THR A 177 2.16 5.67 17.61
C THR A 177 0.89 5.93 18.40
N TRP A 178 -0.21 6.01 17.68
CA TRP A 178 -1.58 6.07 18.20
C TRP A 178 -2.34 4.87 17.66
N SER A 179 -3.22 4.31 18.49
CA SER A 179 -4.08 3.21 18.11
C SER A 179 -5.45 3.40 18.73
N GLY A 180 -6.48 2.91 18.03
CA GLY A 180 -7.83 2.86 18.56
C GLY A 180 -8.59 1.68 17.98
N ASP A 181 -9.40 1.07 18.82
CA ASP A 181 -10.28 -0.02 18.46
C ASP A 181 -11.69 0.52 18.17
N GLY A 182 -12.35 -0.09 17.21
CA GLY A 182 -13.77 0.11 16.90
C GLY A 182 -14.52 -1.22 16.95
N PRO A 183 -15.86 -1.19 16.78
CA PRO A 183 -16.69 -2.40 16.85
C PRO A 183 -16.25 -3.52 15.89
N ASP A 184 -15.73 -3.15 14.72
CA ASP A 184 -15.41 -4.09 13.63
C ASP A 184 -13.92 -4.08 13.26
N GLY A 185 -13.01 -3.69 14.17
CA GLY A 185 -11.57 -3.72 13.91
C GLY A 185 -10.77 -2.65 14.63
N PHE A 186 -9.57 -2.36 14.13
CA PHE A 186 -8.65 -1.39 14.74
C PHE A 186 -8.01 -0.48 13.71
N ALA A 187 -7.57 0.69 14.16
CA ALA A 187 -6.75 1.62 13.41
C ALA A 187 -5.49 1.95 14.20
N GLN A 188 -4.36 2.00 13.51
CA GLN A 188 -3.08 2.41 14.06
C GLN A 188 -2.46 3.46 13.15
N VAL A 189 -1.97 4.55 13.74
CA VAL A 189 -1.24 5.61 13.06
C VAL A 189 0.13 5.70 13.70
N SER A 190 1.19 5.59 12.92
CA SER A 190 2.58 5.73 13.36
C SER A 190 3.23 6.86 12.58
N VAL A 191 3.92 7.75 13.26
CA VAL A 191 4.65 8.88 12.67
C VAL A 191 6.11 8.76 13.03
N LEU A 192 6.99 8.99 12.05
CA LEU A 192 8.44 9.01 12.20
C LEU A 192 8.98 10.33 11.66
N GLN A 193 9.92 10.94 12.38
CA GLN A 193 10.62 12.15 11.96
C GLN A 193 12.12 11.97 12.20
N ILE A 194 12.91 12.23 11.17
CA ILE A 194 14.36 12.08 11.14
C ILE A 194 14.95 13.35 10.53
N GLU A 195 16.03 13.86 11.11
CA GLU A 195 16.78 14.99 10.59
C GLU A 195 18.21 14.54 10.32
N LYS A 196 18.96 15.35 9.57
CA LYS A 196 20.36 15.07 9.22
C LYS A 196 21.22 14.68 10.43
N ARG A 197 21.03 15.36 11.57
CA ARG A 197 21.77 15.08 12.82
C ARG A 197 21.50 13.68 13.39
N HIS A 198 20.34 13.09 13.08
CA HIS A 198 19.97 11.74 13.52
C HIS A 198 20.51 10.64 12.59
N LEU A 199 21.09 11.00 11.44
CA LEU A 199 21.64 10.03 10.51
C LEU A 199 22.97 9.46 11.03
N PRO A 200 23.29 8.20 10.72
CA PRO A 200 24.62 7.64 10.91
C PRO A 200 25.71 8.52 10.29
N ASP A 201 26.89 8.59 10.91
CA ASP A 201 27.95 9.52 10.52
C ASP A 201 28.34 9.40 9.04
N ARG A 202 28.44 8.18 8.51
CA ARG A 202 28.71 7.93 7.08
C ARG A 202 27.71 8.61 6.15
N LEU A 203 26.41 8.57 6.48
CA LEU A 203 25.38 9.23 5.67
C LEU A 203 25.41 10.75 5.85
N ARG A 204 25.73 11.21 7.06
CA ARG A 204 25.89 12.64 7.36
C ARG A 204 27.04 13.25 6.56
N GLU A 205 28.18 12.56 6.51
CA GLU A 205 29.36 12.90 5.71
C GLU A 205 29.06 12.89 4.21
N MET A 206 28.35 11.87 3.72
CA MET A 206 27.93 11.81 2.31
C MET A 206 27.04 12.99 1.90
N LEU A 207 26.23 13.51 2.82
CA LEU A 207 25.40 14.69 2.59
C LEU A 207 26.17 16.01 2.75
N GLY A 208 27.43 16.00 3.20
CA GLY A 208 28.28 17.19 3.31
C GLY A 208 27.63 18.30 4.12
N GLU A 209 27.42 19.47 3.52
CA GLU A 209 26.70 20.62 4.10
C GLU A 209 25.20 20.64 3.76
N GLN A 210 24.74 19.77 2.87
CA GLN A 210 23.35 19.77 2.39
C GLN A 210 22.37 19.46 3.52
N PRO A 211 21.30 20.25 3.73
CA PRO A 211 20.30 19.93 4.74
C PRO A 211 19.58 18.63 4.40
N PHE A 212 19.05 17.94 5.41
CA PHE A 212 18.23 16.76 5.21
C PHE A 212 17.17 16.64 6.30
N SER A 213 15.95 16.35 5.88
CA SER A 213 14.80 16.08 6.74
C SER A 213 13.94 15.00 6.11
N LEU A 214 13.39 14.12 6.94
CA LEU A 214 12.49 13.06 6.54
C LEU A 214 11.36 12.93 7.55
N ALA A 215 10.13 12.84 7.06
CA ALA A 215 8.96 12.46 7.83
C ALA A 215 8.24 11.30 7.16
N ALA A 216 7.74 10.37 7.94
CA ALA A 216 6.89 9.29 7.46
C ALA A 216 5.64 9.17 8.33
N ALA A 217 4.53 8.82 7.71
CA ALA A 217 3.30 8.43 8.38
C ALA A 217 2.86 7.06 7.83
N ILE A 218 2.57 6.14 8.74
CA ILE A 218 2.04 4.81 8.45
C ILE A 218 0.67 4.74 9.10
N VAL A 219 -0.37 4.54 8.30
CA VAL A 219 -1.73 4.33 8.78
C VAL A 219 -2.10 2.92 8.42
N ASN A 220 -2.35 2.09 9.43
CA ASN A 220 -2.85 0.74 9.26
C ASN A 220 -4.27 0.67 9.78
N THR A 221 -5.18 0.06 9.02
CA THR A 221 -6.50 -0.30 9.49
C THR A 221 -6.74 -1.77 9.21
N ALA A 222 -7.29 -2.47 10.19
CA ALA A 222 -7.75 -3.83 10.04
C ALA A 222 -9.25 -3.85 10.30
N GLN A 223 -10.00 -4.54 9.46
CA GLN A 223 -11.42 -4.79 9.67
C GLN A 223 -11.65 -6.28 9.85
N GLN A 224 -12.41 -6.63 10.88
CA GLN A 224 -12.89 -7.99 11.06
C GLN A 224 -14.19 -8.15 10.27
N LYS A 225 -14.28 -9.24 9.49
CA LYS A 225 -15.48 -9.64 8.76
C LYS A 225 -15.96 -10.99 9.26
#